data_AF-A0A9W7XHM9-F1
#
_entry.id   AF-A0A9W7XHM9-F1
#
_cell.length_a   1.000
_cell.length_b   1.000
_cell.length_c   1.000
_cell.angle_alpha   90.00
_cell.angle_beta   90.00
_cell.angle_gamma   90.00
#
_symmetry.space_group_name_H-M   'P 1'
#
loop_
_entity.id
_entity.type
_entity.pdbx_description
1 polymer ?
#
loop_
_entity_poly.entity_id
_entity_poly.type
_entity_poly.pdbx_seq_one_letter_code
_entity_poly.pdbx_strand_id
1 'polypeptide(L)'
;MLLNFLVLAQEGPVQHLRCRSLPNSIGLVTKLYSDQDVAQVQCQVPHGSLVDNTTQWLRTTDHCYVSSRYLYVPRTDDVPLCSTIDAQMSCQLPNKAAIEIIKQYQPLINHPRADITGSAVVGYGHRCGSQDCKELPVRLPMGRKTALALLLNDVRSATGCLNQAVLPSVVLSDNQWGALASWVYDVGCDMASRSRLIRRINKGEDLDRVISNELPRWVVRDGVRESALEYRRADELALFLTKSENEKQAHPQMGATQSTPSVQQQQPIRSEPSTSSQTQASGTKDPKNPDNLKPCCVCLETKKARDTCFFEKGDEAEKKCHYLILAHRQCMEDFGFKV
;
A
#
# COMPACT_ATOMS: atom_id res chain seq x y z
N MET A 1 0.19 -14.54 6.48
CA MET A 1 0.74 -13.57 5.53
C MET A 1 0.40 -14.06 4.13
N LEU A 2 -0.24 -13.23 3.29
CA LEU A 2 -0.60 -13.61 1.91
C LEU A 2 0.40 -12.96 0.95
N LEU A 3 1.09 -13.76 0.14
CA LEU A 3 2.11 -13.31 -0.79
C LEU A 3 1.65 -13.57 -2.22
N ASN A 4 1.58 -12.53 -3.05
CA ASN A 4 1.21 -12.67 -4.45
C ASN A 4 2.42 -13.14 -5.26
N PHE A 5 2.24 -14.19 -6.07
CA PHE A 5 3.27 -14.74 -6.94
C PHE A 5 2.76 -14.86 -8.37
N LEU A 6 3.64 -14.54 -9.33
CA LEU A 6 3.35 -14.66 -10.75
C LEU A 6 3.34 -16.13 -11.15
N VAL A 7 2.37 -16.52 -11.95
CA VAL A 7 2.31 -17.83 -12.55
C VAL A 7 3.22 -17.84 -13.79
N LEU A 8 4.29 -18.63 -13.74
CA LEU A 8 5.32 -18.68 -14.78
C LEU A 8 4.89 -19.46 -16.04
N ALA A 9 3.79 -20.22 -15.92
CA ALA A 9 3.26 -21.13 -16.92
C ALA A 9 4.30 -22.06 -17.57
N GLN A 10 4.39 -23.31 -17.09
CA GLN A 10 4.65 -24.48 -17.95
C GLN A 10 4.62 -25.80 -17.15
N GLU A 11 3.57 -26.62 -17.30
CA GLU A 11 3.70 -28.10 -17.24
C GLU A 11 3.54 -28.62 -18.67
N GLY A 12 4.64 -28.73 -19.42
CA GLY A 12 4.62 -29.28 -20.78
C GLY A 12 3.69 -28.52 -21.77
N PRO A 13 3.00 -29.21 -22.70
CA PRO A 13 2.21 -28.57 -23.77
C PRO A 13 0.91 -27.87 -23.29
N VAL A 14 0.68 -27.79 -21.98
CA VAL A 14 -0.57 -27.24 -21.40
C VAL A 14 -0.33 -25.84 -20.84
N GLN A 15 -1.07 -24.86 -21.35
CA GLN A 15 -0.92 -23.42 -21.07
C GLN A 15 -1.34 -22.98 -19.64
N HIS A 16 -1.49 -23.89 -18.68
CA HIS A 16 -2.05 -23.60 -17.36
C HIS A 16 -1.26 -24.25 -16.22
N LEU A 17 -1.01 -23.51 -15.14
CA LEU A 17 -0.50 -24.03 -13.88
C LEU A 17 -1.63 -24.75 -13.12
N ARG A 18 -1.39 -26.02 -12.79
CA ARG A 18 -2.31 -26.85 -12.03
C ARG A 18 -2.16 -26.63 -10.54
N CYS A 19 -3.19 -26.07 -9.91
CA CYS A 19 -3.32 -26.07 -8.47
C CYS A 19 -3.98 -27.37 -8.01
N ARG A 20 -3.34 -28.08 -7.08
CA ARG A 20 -3.72 -29.43 -6.69
C ARG A 20 -4.22 -29.50 -5.26
N SER A 21 -5.06 -30.49 -4.94
CA SER A 21 -5.59 -30.70 -3.58
C SER A 21 -4.51 -31.10 -2.56
N LEU A 22 -3.39 -31.66 -3.02
CA LEU A 22 -2.25 -32.08 -2.21
C LEU A 22 -0.94 -31.55 -2.82
N PRO A 23 0.14 -31.38 -2.03
CA PRO A 23 1.44 -30.93 -2.51
C PRO A 23 2.21 -32.05 -3.24
N ASN A 24 1.55 -32.68 -4.21
CA ASN A 24 2.14 -33.72 -5.04
C ASN A 24 1.52 -33.76 -6.44
N SER A 25 2.18 -34.45 -7.37
CA SER A 25 1.75 -34.57 -8.77
C SER A 25 0.50 -35.45 -8.98
N ILE A 26 0.08 -36.23 -7.98
CA ILE A 26 -1.05 -37.17 -8.04
C ILE A 26 -2.34 -36.52 -7.52
N GLY A 27 -2.24 -35.46 -6.73
CA GLY A 27 -3.38 -34.71 -6.18
C GLY A 27 -4.29 -34.19 -7.28
N LEU A 28 -5.60 -34.22 -7.01
CA LEU A 28 -6.62 -33.75 -7.94
C LEU A 28 -6.37 -32.28 -8.29
N VAL A 29 -6.49 -31.93 -9.56
CA VAL A 29 -6.44 -30.53 -10.00
C VAL A 29 -7.74 -29.86 -9.58
N THR A 30 -7.66 -28.93 -8.63
CA THR A 30 -8.82 -28.19 -8.10
C THR A 30 -8.98 -26.82 -8.75
N LYS A 31 -7.90 -26.26 -9.31
CA LYS A 31 -7.91 -24.99 -10.03
C LYS A 31 -6.82 -24.97 -11.11
N LEU A 32 -7.09 -24.27 -12.19
CA LEU A 32 -6.11 -23.96 -13.23
C LEU A 32 -5.84 -22.45 -13.21
N TYR A 33 -4.57 -22.07 -13.14
CA TYR A 33 -4.14 -20.69 -13.34
C TYR A 33 -3.58 -20.53 -14.75
N SER A 34 -3.96 -19.48 -15.44
CA SER A 34 -3.34 -19.04 -16.69
C SER A 34 -2.01 -18.31 -16.45
N ASP A 35 -1.25 -18.06 -17.51
CA ASP A 35 -0.03 -17.23 -17.47
C ASP A 35 -0.30 -15.74 -17.14
N GLN A 36 -1.57 -15.32 -17.11
CA GLN A 36 -2.01 -13.99 -16.71
C GLN A 36 -2.52 -13.93 -15.27
N ASP A 37 -2.60 -15.06 -14.57
CA ASP A 37 -3.11 -15.12 -13.21
C ASP A 37 -2.02 -14.91 -12.17
N VAL A 38 -2.45 -14.42 -11.01
CA VAL A 38 -1.61 -14.20 -9.84
C VAL A 38 -2.07 -15.16 -8.75
N ALA A 39 -1.21 -16.09 -8.36
CA ALA A 39 -1.50 -17.01 -7.27
C ALA A 39 -1.15 -16.32 -5.94
N GLN A 40 -2.13 -16.13 -5.06
CA GLN A 40 -1.82 -15.67 -3.70
C GLN A 40 -1.46 -16.89 -2.85
N VAL A 41 -0.25 -16.91 -2.33
CA VAL A 41 0.29 -17.99 -1.51
C VAL A 41 0.19 -17.62 -0.04
N GLN A 42 -0.27 -18.58 0.74
CA GLN A 42 -0.39 -18.53 2.19
C GLN A 42 0.90 -18.97 2.88
N CYS A 43 1.48 -20.09 2.44
CA CYS A 43 2.60 -20.72 3.13
C CYS A 43 3.32 -21.78 2.27
N GLN A 44 4.49 -22.23 2.73
CA GLN A 44 5.33 -23.25 2.12
C GLN A 44 5.16 -24.64 2.69
N VAL A 45 5.33 -25.63 1.82
CA VAL A 45 5.40 -27.05 2.15
C VAL A 45 6.71 -27.62 1.58
N PRO A 46 7.76 -27.79 2.40
CA PRO A 46 9.11 -28.12 1.92
C PRO A 46 9.32 -29.59 1.53
N HIS A 47 8.30 -30.44 1.69
CA HIS A 47 8.38 -31.89 1.46
C HIS A 47 7.24 -32.41 0.57
N GLY A 48 6.98 -31.73 -0.54
CA GLY A 48 6.08 -32.26 -1.57
C GLY A 48 6.79 -33.22 -2.53
N SER A 49 6.04 -33.78 -3.48
CA SER A 49 6.66 -34.61 -4.51
C SER A 49 7.62 -33.79 -5.36
N LEU A 50 8.70 -34.41 -5.84
CA LEU A 50 9.67 -33.78 -6.73
C LEU A 50 9.00 -33.37 -8.05
N VAL A 51 9.20 -32.11 -8.45
CA VAL A 51 8.77 -31.54 -9.73
C VAL A 51 9.93 -30.69 -10.26
N ASP A 52 10.51 -31.06 -11.41
CA ASP A 52 11.62 -30.35 -12.07
C ASP A 52 12.66 -29.78 -11.08
N ASN A 53 13.35 -30.68 -10.37
CA ASN A 53 14.44 -30.36 -9.43
C ASN A 53 14.03 -29.58 -8.17
N THR A 54 12.75 -29.47 -7.83
CA THR A 54 12.30 -28.92 -6.53
C THR A 54 11.24 -29.80 -5.86
N THR A 55 11.34 -29.94 -4.54
CA THR A 55 10.30 -30.55 -3.67
C THR A 55 9.49 -29.50 -2.92
N GLN A 56 9.72 -28.22 -3.23
CA GLN A 56 9.09 -27.11 -2.54
C GLN A 56 7.75 -26.76 -3.19
N TRP A 57 6.69 -26.88 -2.39
CA TRP A 57 5.33 -26.56 -2.77
C TRP A 57 4.80 -25.37 -1.96
N LEU A 58 3.79 -24.71 -2.51
CA LEU A 58 3.21 -23.48 -1.97
C LEU A 58 1.70 -23.68 -1.86
N ARG A 59 1.14 -23.46 -0.67
CA ARG A 59 -0.31 -23.44 -0.44
C ARG A 59 -0.85 -22.08 -0.82
N THR A 60 -1.90 -22.06 -1.64
CA THR A 60 -2.56 -20.83 -2.11
C THR A 60 -3.78 -20.48 -1.27
N THR A 61 -4.26 -19.23 -1.39
CA THR A 61 -5.55 -18.79 -0.82
C THR A 61 -6.75 -19.50 -1.42
N ASP A 62 -6.58 -20.06 -2.61
CA ASP A 62 -7.57 -20.92 -3.27
C ASP A 62 -7.59 -22.35 -2.67
N HIS A 63 -6.99 -22.53 -1.50
CA HIS A 63 -6.97 -23.78 -0.72
C HIS A 63 -6.38 -24.98 -1.49
N CYS A 64 -5.43 -24.72 -2.38
CA CYS A 64 -4.75 -25.72 -3.20
C CYS A 64 -3.24 -25.44 -3.27
N TYR A 65 -2.48 -26.42 -3.75
CA TYR A 65 -1.02 -26.41 -3.75
C TYR A 65 -0.46 -26.30 -5.17
N VAL A 66 0.57 -25.49 -5.33
CA VAL A 66 1.33 -25.36 -6.59
C VAL A 66 2.81 -25.58 -6.32
N SER A 67 3.53 -26.17 -7.26
CA SER A 67 4.99 -26.30 -7.17
C SER A 67 5.63 -24.92 -7.31
N SER A 68 6.62 -24.62 -6.46
CA SER A 68 7.44 -23.42 -6.55
C SER A 68 8.14 -23.27 -7.91
N ARG A 69 8.37 -24.39 -8.61
CA ARG A 69 8.91 -24.43 -9.97
C ARG A 69 8.16 -23.50 -10.93
N TYR A 70 6.84 -23.42 -10.78
CA TYR A 70 5.95 -22.76 -11.72
C TYR A 70 5.43 -21.41 -11.22
N LEU A 71 5.97 -20.92 -10.10
CA LEU A 71 5.71 -19.60 -9.59
C LEU A 71 6.99 -18.78 -9.62
N TYR A 72 6.91 -17.53 -10.03
CA TYR A 72 8.02 -16.60 -9.83
C TYR A 72 7.99 -16.21 -8.36
N VAL A 73 8.84 -16.85 -7.60
CA VAL A 73 9.06 -16.58 -6.18
C VAL A 73 10.46 -16.01 -6.07
N PRO A 74 10.63 -14.68 -6.07
CA PRO A 74 11.96 -14.06 -6.14
C PRO A 74 12.85 -14.45 -4.95
N ARG A 75 12.25 -14.81 -3.80
CA ARG A 75 12.90 -15.50 -2.68
C ARG A 75 11.90 -16.45 -2.03
N THR A 76 12.19 -17.74 -2.05
CA THR A 76 11.34 -18.73 -1.40
C THR A 76 11.44 -18.58 0.12
N ASP A 77 12.59 -18.25 0.68
CA ASP A 77 12.77 -18.12 2.14
C ASP A 77 11.85 -17.06 2.81
N ASP A 78 11.21 -16.16 2.04
CA ASP A 78 10.28 -15.14 2.55
C ASP A 78 8.84 -15.66 2.75
N VAL A 79 8.50 -16.87 2.29
CA VAL A 79 7.17 -17.46 2.49
C VAL A 79 7.20 -18.35 3.74
N PRO A 80 6.34 -18.10 4.75
CA PRO A 80 6.35 -18.88 5.98
C PRO A 80 6.02 -20.36 5.71
N LEU A 81 6.62 -21.30 6.45
CA LEU A 81 6.24 -22.71 6.38
C LEU A 81 4.80 -22.90 6.91
N CYS A 82 4.04 -23.82 6.33
CA CYS A 82 2.65 -24.11 6.72
C CYS A 82 2.51 -24.71 8.13
N SER A 83 3.62 -24.89 8.86
CA SER A 83 3.68 -25.49 10.20
C SER A 83 4.46 -24.67 11.24
N THR A 84 5.11 -23.56 10.87
CA THR A 84 5.87 -22.76 11.84
C THR A 84 5.18 -21.43 12.11
N ILE A 85 4.94 -21.16 13.39
CA ILE A 85 4.41 -19.90 13.91
C ILE A 85 5.45 -18.76 13.74
N ASP A 86 6.73 -19.07 13.43
CA ASP A 86 7.88 -18.16 13.49
C ASP A 86 8.48 -17.71 12.13
N ALA A 87 7.67 -17.31 11.16
CA ALA A 87 8.16 -16.54 10.00
C ALA A 87 7.47 -15.17 9.90
N GLN A 88 7.02 -14.67 11.04
CA GLN A 88 6.29 -13.42 11.19
C GLN A 88 7.21 -12.30 11.66
N MET A 89 8.03 -11.71 10.79
CA MET A 89 8.65 -10.43 11.17
C MET A 89 9.05 -9.47 10.04
N SER A 90 9.07 -9.84 8.76
CA SER A 90 9.79 -9.01 7.78
C SER A 90 9.02 -8.37 6.63
N CYS A 91 7.81 -8.79 6.22
CA CYS A 91 7.24 -8.30 4.95
C CYS A 91 5.71 -8.11 4.94
N GLN A 92 5.17 -7.20 5.76
CA GLN A 92 3.78 -6.77 5.56
C GLN A 92 3.68 -5.95 4.27
N LEU A 93 2.71 -6.27 3.41
CA LEU A 93 2.39 -5.41 2.27
C LEU A 93 1.64 -4.17 2.75
N PRO A 94 1.85 -3.01 2.10
CA PRO A 94 1.01 -1.84 2.33
C PRO A 94 -0.45 -2.13 1.99
N ASN A 95 -1.36 -1.38 2.59
CA ASN A 95 -2.78 -1.47 2.25
C ASN A 95 -3.04 -1.04 0.80
N LYS A 96 -4.26 -1.32 0.31
CA LYS A 96 -4.65 -1.04 -1.07
C LYS A 96 -4.49 0.45 -1.43
N ALA A 97 -4.81 1.36 -0.52
CA ALA A 97 -4.72 2.80 -0.78
C ALA A 97 -3.27 3.23 -1.07
N ALA A 98 -2.31 2.73 -0.28
CA ALA A 98 -0.89 2.98 -0.53
C ALA A 98 -0.41 2.43 -1.88
N ILE A 99 -0.87 1.24 -2.27
CA ILE A 99 -0.55 0.67 -3.58
C ILE A 99 -1.12 1.53 -4.72
N GLU A 100 -2.32 2.09 -4.58
CA GLU A 100 -2.88 2.99 -5.59
C GLU A 100 -2.10 4.31 -5.68
N ILE A 101 -1.61 4.86 -4.57
CA ILE A 101 -0.70 6.02 -4.60
C ILE A 101 0.55 5.69 -5.41
N ILE A 102 1.22 4.55 -5.15
CA ILE A 102 2.42 4.17 -5.90
C ILE A 102 2.12 4.09 -7.40
N LYS A 103 1.03 3.43 -7.79
CA LYS A 103 0.62 3.29 -9.20
C LYS A 103 0.26 4.62 -9.86
N GLN A 104 -0.26 5.58 -9.10
CA GLN A 104 -0.60 6.92 -9.61
C GLN A 104 0.66 7.69 -10.03
N TYR A 105 1.75 7.55 -9.28
CA TYR A 105 3.00 8.29 -9.52
C TYR A 105 4.07 7.50 -10.28
N GLN A 106 3.88 6.19 -10.44
CA GLN A 106 4.71 5.32 -11.27
C GLN A 106 3.86 4.84 -12.44
N PRO A 107 3.92 5.44 -13.63
CA PRO A 107 3.12 4.95 -14.75
C PRO A 107 3.52 3.52 -15.12
N LEU A 108 2.54 2.72 -15.58
CA LEU A 108 2.82 1.37 -16.06
C LEU A 108 3.69 1.41 -17.33
N ILE A 109 4.90 0.87 -17.23
CA ILE A 109 5.83 0.67 -18.33
C ILE A 109 5.80 -0.82 -18.71
N ASN A 110 5.10 -1.16 -19.79
CA ASN A 110 4.88 -2.56 -20.18
C ASN A 110 6.05 -3.20 -20.95
N HIS A 111 7.06 -2.44 -21.34
CA HIS A 111 8.29 -2.93 -21.98
C HIS A 111 9.51 -2.15 -21.45
N PRO A 112 10.70 -2.75 -21.37
CA PRO A 112 11.89 -2.08 -20.85
C PRO A 112 12.14 -0.74 -21.53
N ARG A 113 12.26 0.31 -20.72
CA ARG A 113 12.57 1.67 -21.18
C ARG A 113 13.60 2.30 -20.26
N ALA A 114 14.54 3.06 -20.82
CA ALA A 114 15.49 3.82 -20.01
C ALA A 114 14.78 4.88 -19.16
N ASP A 115 15.13 4.96 -17.88
CA ASP A 115 14.82 6.07 -16.99
C ASP A 115 15.78 7.25 -17.23
N ILE A 116 15.64 8.32 -16.44
CA ILE A 116 16.51 9.52 -16.53
C ILE A 116 17.99 9.22 -16.24
N THR A 117 18.29 8.10 -15.57
CA THR A 117 19.66 7.65 -15.27
C THR A 117 20.23 6.73 -16.36
N GLY A 118 19.43 6.39 -17.38
CA GLY A 118 19.78 5.43 -18.43
C GLY A 118 19.58 3.96 -18.05
N SER A 119 19.03 3.68 -16.87
CA SER A 119 18.72 2.32 -16.43
C SER A 119 17.39 1.86 -16.99
N ALA A 120 17.28 0.61 -17.44
CA ALA A 120 16.01 0.07 -17.90
C ALA A 120 15.03 -0.12 -16.73
N VAL A 121 13.79 0.29 -16.95
CA VAL A 121 12.66 0.14 -16.02
C VAL A 121 11.45 -0.51 -16.69
N VAL A 122 10.68 -1.28 -15.91
CA VAL A 122 9.40 -1.91 -16.31
C VAL A 122 8.38 -1.86 -15.17
N GLY A 123 7.14 -2.27 -15.45
CA GLY A 123 6.08 -2.34 -14.45
C GLY A 123 5.76 -0.97 -13.87
N TYR A 124 5.62 -0.89 -12.55
CA TYR A 124 5.39 0.34 -11.80
C TYR A 124 6.68 0.86 -11.16
N GLY A 125 7.76 0.98 -11.94
CA GLY A 125 9.05 1.50 -11.48
C GLY A 125 10.08 0.44 -11.09
N HIS A 126 9.90 -0.81 -11.51
CA HIS A 126 10.90 -1.87 -11.31
C HIS A 126 12.19 -1.52 -12.06
N ARG A 127 13.34 -1.49 -11.38
CA ARG A 127 14.65 -1.28 -11.99
C ARG A 127 15.24 -2.62 -12.43
N CYS A 128 15.40 -2.79 -13.74
CA CYS A 128 16.01 -3.99 -14.31
C CYS A 128 17.53 -4.00 -14.04
N GLY A 129 18.08 -5.19 -13.84
CA GLY A 129 19.52 -5.44 -13.80
C GLY A 129 20.17 -5.47 -15.19
N SER A 130 19.36 -5.58 -16.26
CA SER A 130 19.81 -5.55 -17.66
C SER A 130 18.95 -4.61 -18.52
N GLN A 131 19.47 -4.16 -19.67
CA GLN A 131 18.75 -3.24 -20.56
C GLN A 131 17.48 -3.85 -21.19
N ASP A 132 17.44 -5.17 -21.32
CA ASP A 132 16.30 -5.93 -21.85
C ASP A 132 15.46 -6.62 -20.77
N CYS A 133 15.80 -6.43 -19.49
CA CYS A 133 15.09 -6.96 -18.33
C CYS A 133 14.89 -8.49 -18.37
N LYS A 134 15.83 -9.21 -19.00
CA LYS A 134 15.74 -10.67 -19.20
C LYS A 134 15.79 -11.49 -17.92
N GLU A 135 16.25 -10.90 -16.82
CA GLU A 135 16.22 -11.52 -15.50
C GLU A 135 14.79 -11.72 -14.97
N LEU A 136 13.81 -10.99 -15.49
CA LEU A 136 12.41 -11.24 -15.18
C LEU A 136 11.86 -12.35 -16.08
N PRO A 137 11.37 -13.47 -15.51
CA PRO A 137 10.75 -14.56 -16.25
C PRO A 137 9.29 -14.22 -16.61
N VAL A 138 9.08 -13.04 -17.21
CA VAL A 138 7.78 -12.51 -17.60
C VAL A 138 7.75 -12.30 -19.11
N ARG A 139 6.61 -12.60 -19.73
CA ARG A 139 6.40 -12.22 -21.13
C ARG A 139 6.20 -10.71 -21.23
N LEU A 140 6.98 -10.08 -22.10
CA LEU A 140 6.85 -8.69 -22.49
C LEU A 140 6.14 -8.60 -23.86
N PRO A 141 5.24 -7.64 -24.08
CA PRO A 141 4.85 -6.56 -23.17
C PRO A 141 3.99 -7.05 -22.00
N MET A 142 4.28 -6.52 -20.80
CA MET A 142 3.67 -6.92 -19.55
C MET A 142 2.23 -6.44 -19.41
N GLY A 143 1.33 -7.33 -18.98
CA GLY A 143 -0.05 -6.98 -18.62
C GLY A 143 -0.18 -6.30 -17.26
N ARG A 144 -1.30 -5.61 -17.03
CA ARG A 144 -1.56 -4.88 -15.76
C ARG A 144 -1.50 -5.79 -14.52
N LYS A 145 -1.99 -7.02 -14.61
CA LYS A 145 -1.95 -8.00 -13.52
C LYS A 145 -0.52 -8.40 -13.17
N THR A 146 0.28 -8.71 -14.19
CA THR A 146 1.69 -9.06 -14.04
C THR A 146 2.48 -7.90 -13.43
N ALA A 147 2.24 -6.67 -13.88
CA ALA A 147 2.89 -5.48 -13.34
C ALA A 147 2.48 -5.18 -11.90
N LEU A 148 1.22 -5.42 -11.53
CA LEU A 148 0.78 -5.29 -10.14
C LEU A 148 1.48 -6.31 -9.25
N ALA A 149 1.60 -7.57 -9.68
CA ALA A 149 2.31 -8.57 -8.91
C ALA A 149 3.81 -8.25 -8.77
N LEU A 150 4.44 -7.71 -9.82
CA LEU A 150 5.83 -7.20 -9.73
C LEU A 150 5.93 -6.04 -8.73
N LEU A 151 5.02 -5.06 -8.78
CA LEU A 151 4.96 -3.97 -7.81
C LEU A 151 4.81 -4.47 -6.37
N LEU A 152 3.88 -5.41 -6.14
CA LEU A 152 3.67 -5.99 -4.82
C LEU A 152 4.89 -6.78 -4.33
N ASN A 153 5.74 -7.25 -5.23
CA ASN A 153 7.03 -7.79 -4.86
C ASN A 153 8.02 -6.69 -4.48
N ASP A 154 8.20 -5.68 -5.33
CA ASP A 154 9.20 -4.65 -5.14
C ASP A 154 8.92 -3.79 -3.89
N VAL A 155 7.65 -3.56 -3.57
CA VAL A 155 7.25 -2.80 -2.37
C VAL A 155 7.66 -3.50 -1.07
N ARG A 156 7.96 -4.81 -1.10
CA ARG A 156 8.50 -5.53 0.07
C ARG A 156 9.87 -5.00 0.49
N SER A 157 10.69 -4.54 -0.45
CA SER A 157 11.95 -3.89 -0.10
C SER A 157 11.72 -2.60 0.69
N ALA A 158 10.68 -1.84 0.36
CA ALA A 158 10.31 -0.63 1.10
C ALA A 158 9.77 -0.96 2.50
N THR A 159 8.87 -1.96 2.63
CA THR A 159 8.33 -2.33 3.94
C THR A 159 9.34 -3.06 4.82
N GLY A 160 10.21 -3.89 4.24
CA GLY A 160 11.36 -4.48 4.93
C GLY A 160 12.34 -3.43 5.45
N CYS A 161 12.60 -2.37 4.67
CA CYS A 161 13.41 -1.24 5.12
C CYS A 161 12.75 -0.51 6.30
N LEU A 162 11.46 -0.21 6.21
CA LEU A 162 10.73 0.42 7.30
C LEU A 162 10.74 -0.43 8.59
N ASN A 163 10.61 -1.75 8.46
CA ASN A 163 10.67 -2.67 9.61
C ASN A 163 12.01 -2.59 10.34
N GLN A 164 13.10 -2.31 9.62
CA GLN A 164 14.43 -2.16 10.21
C GLN A 164 14.66 -0.74 10.74
N ALA A 165 14.08 0.27 10.07
CA ALA A 165 14.32 1.67 10.36
C ALA A 165 13.43 2.21 11.50
N VAL A 166 12.22 1.68 11.67
CA VAL A 166 11.26 2.10 12.70
C VAL A 166 11.42 1.22 13.94
N LEU A 167 11.56 1.84 15.12
CA LEU A 167 11.74 1.10 16.37
C LEU A 167 10.48 0.32 16.77
N PRO A 168 10.61 -0.87 17.39
CA PRO A 168 9.46 -1.68 17.82
C PRO A 168 8.48 -0.98 18.77
N SER A 169 8.91 0.09 19.44
CA SER A 169 8.08 0.89 20.34
C SER A 169 7.13 1.84 19.63
N VAL A 170 7.31 2.07 18.32
CA VAL A 170 6.45 2.96 17.52
C VAL A 170 5.22 2.18 17.07
N VAL A 171 4.04 2.78 17.28
CA VAL A 171 2.75 2.22 16.85
C VAL A 171 2.25 3.06 15.68
N LEU A 172 1.99 2.39 14.55
CA LEU A 172 1.51 3.00 13.31
C LEU A 172 0.26 2.26 12.84
N SER A 173 -0.79 2.99 12.46
CA SER A 173 -1.96 2.40 11.79
C SER A 173 -1.61 1.87 10.39
N ASP A 174 -2.49 1.06 9.80
CA ASP A 174 -2.31 0.54 8.43
C ASP A 174 -2.10 1.65 7.39
N ASN A 175 -2.82 2.76 7.53
CA ASN A 175 -2.69 3.93 6.64
C ASN A 175 -1.36 4.64 6.84
N GLN A 176 -0.93 4.81 8.10
CA GLN A 176 0.36 5.43 8.43
C GLN A 176 1.53 4.59 7.90
N TRP A 177 1.48 3.27 8.14
CA TRP A 177 2.44 2.31 7.58
C TRP A 177 2.46 2.34 6.05
N GLY A 178 1.29 2.30 5.43
CA GLY A 178 1.16 2.31 3.98
C GLY A 178 1.69 3.59 3.33
N ALA A 179 1.38 4.75 3.90
CA ALA A 179 1.90 6.04 3.44
C ALA A 179 3.43 6.12 3.52
N LEU A 180 4.01 5.69 4.65
CA LEU A 180 5.46 5.61 4.78
C LEU A 180 6.06 4.61 3.78
N ALA A 181 5.41 3.47 3.54
CA ALA A 181 5.92 2.49 2.57
C ALA A 181 5.92 3.03 1.15
N SER A 182 4.89 3.78 0.74
CA SER A 182 4.87 4.50 -0.54
C SER A 182 6.00 5.51 -0.62
N TRP A 183 6.24 6.27 0.45
CA TRP A 183 7.33 7.24 0.51
C TRP A 183 8.70 6.55 0.39
N VAL A 184 8.96 5.46 1.12
CA VAL A 184 10.21 4.70 1.03
C VAL A 184 10.40 4.08 -0.35
N TYR A 185 9.33 3.61 -0.99
CA TYR A 185 9.40 3.13 -2.37
C TYR A 185 9.88 4.21 -3.35
N ASP A 186 9.54 5.48 -3.09
CA ASP A 186 10.03 6.62 -3.88
C ASP A 186 11.51 6.95 -3.62
N VAL A 187 11.86 7.12 -2.35
CA VAL A 187 13.14 7.74 -1.96
C VAL A 187 14.26 6.74 -1.80
N GLY A 188 13.92 5.45 -1.68
CA GLY A 188 14.87 4.37 -1.42
C GLY A 188 15.25 4.24 0.07
N CYS A 189 15.71 3.05 0.43
CA CYS A 189 15.95 2.69 1.83
C CYS A 189 17.06 3.50 2.51
N ASP A 190 18.16 3.76 1.80
CA ASP A 190 19.31 4.46 2.37
C ASP A 190 18.96 5.89 2.81
N MET A 191 18.20 6.60 1.97
CA MET A 191 17.75 7.96 2.26
C MET A 191 16.67 7.96 3.34
N ALA A 192 15.72 7.02 3.29
CA ALA A 192 14.66 6.91 4.26
C ALA A 192 15.18 6.62 5.67
N SER A 193 16.05 5.60 5.82
CA SER A 193 16.56 5.15 7.12
C SER A 193 17.38 6.21 7.86
N ARG A 194 18.08 7.10 7.13
CA ARG A 194 18.87 8.20 7.70
C ARG A 194 18.09 9.51 7.86
N SER A 195 16.83 9.53 7.44
CA SER A 195 16.01 10.73 7.39
C SER A 195 15.78 11.37 8.76
N ARG A 196 15.51 12.68 8.77
CA ARG A 196 14.97 13.35 9.96
C ARG A 196 13.55 12.85 10.30
N LEU A 197 12.76 12.47 9.30
CA LEU A 197 11.42 11.89 9.46
C LEU A 197 11.47 10.64 10.35
N ILE A 198 12.22 9.60 9.95
CA ILE A 198 12.35 8.37 10.74
C ILE A 198 12.94 8.63 12.12
N ARG A 199 13.94 9.51 12.25
CA ARG A 199 14.51 9.86 13.57
C ARG A 199 13.48 10.47 14.52
N ARG A 200 12.60 11.34 14.02
CA ARG A 200 11.54 11.97 14.84
C ARG A 200 10.43 10.97 15.19
N ILE A 201 10.06 10.09 14.26
CA ILE A 201 9.14 8.97 14.52
C ILE A 201 9.69 8.08 15.65
N ASN A 202 10.94 7.65 15.55
CA ASN A 202 11.58 6.79 16.56
C ASN A 202 11.77 7.45 17.92
N LYS A 203 11.82 8.78 17.96
CA LYS A 203 11.85 9.55 19.22
C LYS A 203 10.50 9.57 19.93
N GLY A 204 9.43 9.06 19.30
CA GLY A 204 8.08 9.08 19.85
C GLY A 204 7.45 10.48 19.87
N GLU A 205 7.90 11.37 18.98
CA GLU A 205 7.21 12.65 18.79
C GLU A 205 5.82 12.42 18.17
N ASP A 206 4.91 13.37 18.37
CA ASP A 206 3.55 13.34 17.80
C ASP A 206 3.57 13.08 16.29
N LEU A 207 2.99 11.96 15.86
CA LEU A 207 3.14 11.45 14.49
C LEU A 207 2.53 12.39 13.45
N ASP A 208 1.36 12.94 13.72
CA ASP A 208 0.65 13.85 12.81
C ASP A 208 1.44 15.15 12.61
N ARG A 209 2.05 15.68 13.68
CA ARG A 209 2.97 16.82 13.59
C ARG A 209 4.27 16.46 12.89
N VAL A 210 4.83 15.28 13.13
CA VAL A 210 6.08 14.85 12.50
C VAL A 210 5.90 14.70 11.00
N ILE A 211 4.87 13.98 10.56
CA ILE A 211 4.61 13.72 9.14
C ILE A 211 4.30 15.03 8.39
N SER A 212 3.48 15.91 8.98
CA SER A 212 3.10 17.20 8.37
C SER A 212 4.30 18.14 8.19
N ASN A 213 5.29 18.06 9.08
CA ASN A 213 6.47 18.92 9.03
C ASN A 213 7.59 18.37 8.14
N GLU A 214 7.77 17.05 8.08
CA GLU A 214 8.91 16.46 7.39
C GLU A 214 8.56 15.95 5.99
N LEU A 215 7.40 15.34 5.78
CA LEU A 215 7.06 14.69 4.50
C LEU A 215 7.02 15.70 3.31
N PRO A 216 6.43 16.91 3.45
CA PRO A 216 6.41 17.91 2.36
C PRO A 216 7.79 18.45 1.95
N ARG A 217 8.86 18.12 2.69
CA ARG A 217 10.23 18.53 2.36
C ARG A 217 10.89 17.59 1.35
N TRP A 218 10.35 16.39 1.15
CA TRP A 218 10.86 15.35 0.23
C TRP A 218 10.32 15.55 -1.19
N VAL A 219 10.56 16.74 -1.73
CA VAL A 219 10.04 17.21 -3.04
C VAL A 219 11.15 17.70 -3.98
N VAL A 220 12.41 17.49 -3.60
CA VAL A 220 13.58 17.95 -4.34
C VAL A 220 14.36 16.75 -4.85
N ARG A 221 14.69 16.73 -6.14
CA ARG A 221 15.59 15.77 -6.78
C ARG A 221 16.67 16.55 -7.53
N ASP A 222 17.93 16.18 -7.33
CA ASP A 222 19.09 16.85 -7.93
C ASP A 222 19.10 18.39 -7.77
N GLY A 223 18.64 18.87 -6.60
CA GLY A 223 18.54 20.30 -6.28
C GLY A 223 17.34 21.02 -6.88
N VAL A 224 16.54 20.34 -7.71
CA VAL A 224 15.33 20.91 -8.34
C VAL A 224 14.09 20.43 -7.60
N ARG A 225 13.22 21.38 -7.26
CA ARG A 225 11.89 21.09 -6.70
C ARG A 225 10.97 20.60 -7.82
N GLU A 226 10.31 19.46 -7.61
CA GLU A 226 9.42 18.85 -8.60
C GLU A 226 7.96 18.84 -8.13
N SER A 227 7.06 19.42 -8.93
CA SER A 227 5.62 19.43 -8.61
C SER A 227 5.01 18.04 -8.50
N ALA A 228 5.50 17.06 -9.28
CA ALA A 228 5.04 15.68 -9.18
C ALA A 228 5.31 15.07 -7.80
N LEU A 229 6.45 15.42 -7.18
CA LEU A 229 6.75 14.99 -5.80
C LEU A 229 5.91 15.75 -4.79
N GLU A 230 5.64 17.04 -5.00
CA GLU A 230 4.72 17.79 -4.13
C GLU A 230 3.34 17.13 -4.06
N TYR A 231 2.77 16.75 -5.21
CA TYR A 231 1.50 16.03 -5.27
C TYR A 231 1.59 14.66 -4.58
N ARG A 232 2.65 13.89 -4.84
CA ARG A 232 2.85 12.59 -4.19
C ARG A 232 2.94 12.70 -2.67
N ARG A 233 3.72 13.65 -2.15
CA ARG A 233 3.85 13.89 -0.71
C ARG A 233 2.52 14.33 -0.09
N ALA A 234 1.71 15.09 -0.82
CA ALA A 234 0.38 15.49 -0.36
C ALA A 234 -0.58 14.29 -0.26
N ASP A 235 -0.60 13.40 -1.25
CA ASP A 235 -1.44 12.19 -1.22
C ASP A 235 -0.98 11.20 -0.12
N GLU A 236 0.33 11.03 0.06
CA GLU A 236 0.89 10.21 1.13
C GLU A 236 0.58 10.80 2.51
N LEU A 237 0.66 12.13 2.67
CA LEU A 237 0.26 12.83 3.91
C LEU A 237 -1.23 12.64 4.19
N ALA A 238 -2.08 12.82 3.17
CA ALA A 238 -3.52 12.64 3.30
C ALA A 238 -3.87 11.21 3.72
N LEU A 239 -3.22 10.21 3.11
CA LEU A 239 -3.39 8.83 3.54
C LEU A 239 -2.96 8.64 5.00
N PHE A 240 -1.78 9.14 5.37
CA PHE A 240 -1.25 9.00 6.74
C PHE A 240 -2.20 9.55 7.81
N LEU A 241 -2.81 10.72 7.55
CA LEU A 241 -3.73 11.40 8.46
C LEU A 241 -5.16 10.83 8.42
N THR A 242 -5.47 9.99 7.43
CA THR A 242 -6.79 9.35 7.34
C THR A 242 -6.91 8.26 8.40
N LYS A 243 -7.95 8.34 9.24
CA LYS A 243 -8.27 7.29 10.22
C LYS A 243 -8.48 5.95 9.52
N SER A 244 -7.82 4.90 10.01
CA SER A 244 -8.00 3.52 9.54
C SER A 244 -9.06 2.82 10.39
N GLU A 245 -9.81 1.87 9.84
CA GLU A 245 -10.71 1.03 10.63
C GLU A 245 -9.94 0.22 11.72
N ASN A 246 -8.65 -0.02 11.50
CA ASN A 246 -7.72 -0.63 12.45
C ASN A 246 -6.82 0.42 13.13
N GLU A 247 -7.39 1.35 13.91
CA GLU A 247 -6.63 2.39 14.64
C GLU A 247 -5.61 1.83 15.65
N LYS A 248 -5.62 0.52 15.97
CA LYS A 248 -4.83 -0.11 17.04
C LYS A 248 -4.07 -1.38 16.62
N GLN A 249 -3.50 -1.45 15.43
CA GLN A 249 -2.48 -2.46 15.12
C GLN A 249 -1.09 -1.82 15.14
N ALA A 250 -0.16 -2.39 15.91
CA ALA A 250 1.23 -1.97 15.93
C ALA A 250 1.97 -2.62 14.76
N HIS A 251 2.53 -1.81 13.85
CA HIS A 251 3.23 -2.34 12.68
C HIS A 251 4.77 -2.30 12.73
N PRO A 252 5.43 -3.49 12.81
CA PRO A 252 4.89 -4.80 13.23
C PRO A 252 5.44 -5.29 14.57
N GLN A 253 4.51 -5.54 15.50
CA GLN A 253 4.64 -6.63 16.48
C GLN A 253 3.45 -7.57 16.27
N MET A 254 3.68 -8.75 15.65
CA MET A 254 2.75 -9.88 15.76
C MET A 254 3.21 -10.74 16.92
N GLY A 255 2.46 -10.70 18.02
CA GLY A 255 2.80 -11.39 19.26
C GLY A 255 1.85 -11.05 20.40
N ALA A 256 0.54 -11.18 20.19
CA ALA A 256 -0.41 -11.28 21.30
C ALA A 256 -1.51 -12.26 20.91
N THR A 257 -1.39 -13.46 21.44
CA THR A 257 -2.32 -14.58 21.35
C THR A 257 -3.73 -14.10 21.73
N GLN A 258 -4.65 -14.10 20.77
CA GLN A 258 -6.07 -13.91 21.08
C GLN A 258 -6.58 -15.18 21.74
N SER A 259 -6.70 -15.14 23.07
CA SER A 259 -7.59 -16.04 23.79
C SER A 259 -9.03 -15.74 23.39
N THR A 260 -9.68 -16.77 22.86
CA THR A 260 -11.08 -16.93 22.49
C THR A 260 -12.06 -16.30 23.50
N PRO A 261 -13.19 -15.74 23.04
CA PRO A 261 -14.43 -15.78 23.81
C PRO A 261 -15.46 -16.69 23.15
N SER A 262 -16.01 -17.56 23.99
CA SER A 262 -17.11 -18.48 23.71
C SER A 262 -18.41 -17.77 23.32
N VAL A 263 -19.17 -18.54 22.52
CA VAL A 263 -20.57 -18.44 22.14
C VAL A 263 -21.53 -18.11 23.30
N GLN A 264 -22.56 -17.32 22.99
CA GLN A 264 -23.99 -17.35 23.40
C GLN A 264 -24.51 -15.89 23.45
N GLN A 265 -25.72 -15.48 23.06
CA GLN A 265 -26.94 -16.03 22.44
C GLN A 265 -27.78 -14.81 21.96
N GLN A 266 -28.78 -15.03 21.10
CA GLN A 266 -29.55 -14.02 20.35
C GLN A 266 -30.79 -13.42 21.07
N GLN A 267 -31.04 -12.14 20.75
CA GLN A 267 -32.34 -11.44 20.45
C GLN A 267 -33.37 -11.16 21.58
N PRO A 268 -34.39 -10.25 21.40
CA PRO A 268 -34.78 -9.42 20.24
C PRO A 268 -35.15 -7.91 20.49
N ILE A 269 -35.12 -7.15 19.38
CA ILE A 269 -35.95 -6.02 18.86
C ILE A 269 -36.96 -5.29 19.78
N ARG A 270 -36.91 -3.94 19.78
CA ARG A 270 -38.10 -3.04 19.76
C ARG A 270 -37.80 -1.67 19.12
N SER A 271 -38.80 -1.16 18.40
CA SER A 271 -38.88 0.03 17.53
C SER A 271 -39.07 1.39 18.24
N GLU A 272 -38.54 2.44 17.58
CA GLU A 272 -38.89 3.90 17.42
C GLU A 272 -40.02 4.57 18.24
N PRO A 273 -40.11 5.92 18.40
CA PRO A 273 -39.72 6.96 17.42
C PRO A 273 -39.11 8.30 17.93
N SER A 274 -38.78 9.13 16.93
CA SER A 274 -38.30 10.52 16.85
C SER A 274 -39.09 11.62 17.58
N THR A 275 -38.44 12.72 17.99
CA THR A 275 -38.95 14.10 17.85
C THR A 275 -37.83 15.16 17.90
N SER A 276 -37.91 16.14 16.99
CA SER A 276 -37.12 17.38 16.86
C SER A 276 -37.57 18.49 17.81
N SER A 277 -36.69 19.44 18.16
CA SER A 277 -36.98 20.91 18.17
C SER A 277 -35.74 21.78 18.50
N GLN A 278 -35.40 22.65 17.54
CA GLN A 278 -34.99 24.08 17.59
C GLN A 278 -35.26 24.83 18.92
N THR A 279 -34.64 25.94 19.36
CA THR A 279 -33.56 26.88 18.97
C THR A 279 -33.42 27.86 20.16
N GLN A 280 -32.24 28.42 20.49
CA GLN A 280 -32.03 29.86 20.75
C GLN A 280 -30.60 30.22 21.18
N ALA A 281 -30.21 31.43 20.77
CA ALA A 281 -28.87 31.96 20.64
C ALA A 281 -28.25 32.48 21.95
N SER A 282 -26.93 32.33 22.06
CA SER A 282 -26.07 33.25 22.81
C SER A 282 -24.73 33.32 22.09
N GLY A 283 -24.31 34.54 21.75
CA GLY A 283 -23.11 34.81 20.95
C GLY A 283 -21.83 34.48 21.72
N THR A 284 -21.32 33.29 21.50
CA THR A 284 -19.91 32.95 21.74
C THR A 284 -19.17 33.10 20.43
N LYS A 285 -18.09 33.91 20.43
CA LYS A 285 -17.13 33.93 19.32
C LYS A 285 -16.68 32.49 19.08
N ASP A 286 -16.81 32.01 17.85
CA ASP A 286 -16.34 30.67 17.51
C ASP A 286 -14.83 30.61 17.82
N PRO A 287 -14.36 29.69 18.67
CA PRO A 287 -12.93 29.55 18.97
C PRO A 287 -12.06 29.41 17.71
N LYS A 288 -12.67 28.93 16.62
CA LYS A 288 -12.04 28.72 15.31
C LYS A 288 -12.18 29.90 14.34
N ASN A 289 -13.08 30.86 14.61
CA ASN A 289 -13.25 32.07 13.80
C ASN A 289 -13.48 33.31 14.69
N PRO A 290 -12.42 33.76 15.40
CA PRO A 290 -12.52 34.84 16.38
C PRO A 290 -12.89 36.20 15.76
N ASP A 291 -12.60 36.38 14.47
CA ASP A 291 -12.84 37.61 13.71
C ASP A 291 -14.17 37.59 12.92
N ASN A 292 -14.97 36.53 13.09
CA ASN A 292 -16.26 36.34 12.41
C ASN A 292 -16.16 36.55 10.88
N LEU A 293 -15.07 36.06 10.29
CA LEU A 293 -14.81 36.12 8.85
C LEU A 293 -15.86 35.30 8.10
N LYS A 294 -16.22 35.71 6.90
CA LYS A 294 -17.14 34.96 6.03
C LYS A 294 -16.40 33.82 5.30
N PRO A 295 -17.11 32.75 4.88
CA PRO A 295 -16.55 31.65 4.08
C PRO A 295 -15.73 32.08 2.86
N CYS A 296 -16.10 33.18 2.20
CA CYS A 296 -15.40 33.68 1.02
C CYS A 296 -14.09 34.44 1.34
N CYS A 297 -13.87 34.79 2.61
CA CYS A 297 -12.73 35.58 3.08
C CYS A 297 -11.66 34.74 3.79
N VAL A 298 -11.90 33.45 3.98
CA VAL A 298 -10.94 32.50 4.56
C VAL A 298 -10.41 31.57 3.47
N CYS A 299 -9.27 30.91 3.74
CA CYS A 299 -8.75 29.86 2.88
C CYS A 299 -8.47 30.31 1.42
N LEU A 300 -8.10 31.58 1.23
CA LEU A 300 -7.89 32.19 -0.10
C LEU A 300 -6.84 31.44 -0.92
N GLU A 301 -5.77 30.97 -0.26
CA GLU A 301 -4.70 30.23 -0.94
C GLU A 301 -5.15 28.84 -1.40
N THR A 302 -5.77 28.04 -0.51
CA THR A 302 -6.25 26.70 -0.86
C THR A 302 -7.40 26.76 -1.87
N LYS A 303 -8.24 27.81 -1.79
CA LYS A 303 -9.29 28.09 -2.78
C LYS A 303 -8.69 28.42 -4.14
N LYS A 304 -7.74 29.34 -4.21
CA LYS A 304 -7.07 29.70 -5.46
C LYS A 304 -6.39 28.49 -6.10
N ALA A 305 -5.70 27.67 -5.30
CA ALA A 305 -5.04 26.46 -5.79
C ALA A 305 -6.07 25.45 -6.36
N ARG A 306 -7.14 25.17 -5.62
CA ARG A 306 -8.25 24.31 -6.08
C ARG A 306 -8.86 24.82 -7.38
N ASP A 307 -9.26 26.08 -7.41
CA ASP A 307 -9.96 26.68 -8.55
C ASP A 307 -9.06 26.75 -9.79
N THR A 308 -7.76 27.03 -9.61
CA THR A 308 -6.76 26.97 -10.69
C THR A 308 -6.64 25.54 -11.23
N CYS A 309 -6.56 24.54 -10.36
CA CYS A 309 -6.49 23.15 -10.81
C CYS A 309 -7.76 22.73 -11.55
N PHE A 310 -8.94 23.10 -11.07
CA PHE A 310 -10.20 22.81 -11.76
C PHE A 310 -10.26 23.45 -13.15
N PHE A 311 -9.79 24.69 -13.27
CA PHE A 311 -9.69 25.38 -14.54
C PHE A 311 -8.70 24.69 -15.50
N GLU A 312 -7.53 24.28 -15.02
CA GLU A 312 -6.49 23.65 -15.85
C GLU A 312 -6.79 22.20 -16.24
N LYS A 313 -7.45 21.43 -15.38
CA LYS A 313 -7.66 19.99 -15.57
C LYS A 313 -9.00 19.64 -16.21
N GLY A 314 -9.92 20.60 -16.33
CA GLY A 314 -11.21 20.42 -17.01
C GLY A 314 -11.95 19.17 -16.53
N ASP A 315 -12.31 18.29 -17.45
CA ASP A 315 -13.06 17.05 -17.15
C ASP A 315 -12.31 16.07 -16.24
N GLU A 316 -10.98 16.21 -16.10
CA GLU A 316 -10.20 15.36 -15.20
C GLU A 316 -10.06 15.95 -13.79
N ALA A 317 -10.59 17.14 -13.53
CA ALA A 317 -10.41 17.86 -12.27
C ALA A 317 -10.91 17.09 -11.05
N GLU A 318 -12.01 16.35 -11.16
CA GLU A 318 -12.56 15.57 -10.04
C GLU A 318 -11.58 14.49 -9.55
N LYS A 319 -10.77 13.91 -10.45
CA LYS A 319 -9.74 12.92 -10.12
C LYS A 319 -8.41 13.58 -9.78
N LYS A 320 -8.01 14.62 -10.52
CA LYS A 320 -6.67 15.22 -10.44
C LYS A 320 -6.53 16.34 -9.42
N CYS A 321 -7.63 16.92 -8.95
CA CYS A 321 -7.64 18.03 -8.00
C CYS A 321 -8.21 17.62 -6.63
N HIS A 322 -8.46 16.32 -6.40
CA HIS A 322 -9.09 15.80 -5.19
C HIS A 322 -8.35 16.24 -3.91
N TYR A 323 -7.02 16.20 -3.88
CA TYR A 323 -6.23 16.65 -2.73
C TYR A 323 -6.37 18.15 -2.44
N LEU A 324 -6.58 19.00 -3.47
CA LEU A 324 -6.84 20.44 -3.28
C LEU A 324 -8.25 20.70 -2.77
N ILE A 325 -9.22 19.85 -3.15
CA ILE A 325 -10.57 19.87 -2.58
C ILE A 325 -10.50 19.54 -1.08
N LEU A 326 -9.74 18.50 -0.71
CA LEU A 326 -9.54 18.10 0.68
C LEU A 326 -8.80 19.17 1.49
N ALA A 327 -7.71 19.74 0.95
CA ALA A 327 -6.97 20.82 1.62
C ALA A 327 -7.83 22.07 1.82
N HIS A 328 -8.69 22.41 0.85
CA HIS A 328 -9.63 23.51 1.00
C HIS A 328 -10.73 23.20 2.03
N ARG A 329 -11.30 21.99 2.03
CA ARG A 329 -12.27 21.55 3.03
C ARG A 329 -11.70 21.58 4.45
N GLN A 330 -10.50 21.04 4.65
CA GLN A 330 -9.84 21.05 5.96
C GLN A 330 -9.62 22.48 6.46
N CYS A 331 -9.13 23.37 5.60
CA CYS A 331 -8.99 24.78 5.98
C CYS A 331 -10.33 25.40 6.40
N MET A 332 -11.41 25.12 5.66
CA MET A 332 -12.75 25.64 6.00
C MET A 332 -13.27 25.09 7.34
N GLU A 333 -13.00 23.82 7.65
CA GLU A 333 -13.33 23.18 8.94
C GLU A 333 -12.49 23.74 10.11
N ASP A 334 -11.25 24.12 9.85
CA ASP A 334 -10.35 24.78 10.81
C ASP A 334 -10.84 26.18 11.18
N PHE A 335 -11.59 26.84 10.28
CA PHE A 335 -12.33 28.08 10.54
C PHE A 335 -13.78 27.84 11.03
N GLY A 336 -14.15 26.61 11.34
CA GLY A 336 -15.46 26.28 11.92
C GLY A 336 -16.62 26.19 10.92
N PHE A 337 -16.35 26.24 9.61
CA PHE A 337 -17.39 26.07 8.59
C PHE A 337 -17.70 24.59 8.32
N LYS A 338 -18.97 24.27 8.06
CA LYS A 338 -19.42 22.95 7.59
C LYS A 338 -19.54 22.99 6.05
N VAL A 339 -18.81 22.14 5.34
CA VAL A 339 -18.63 22.16 3.86
C VAL A 339 -18.81 20.81 3.19
#